data_AF-A0A378MW80-F1
#
_entry.id   AF-A0A378MW80-F1
#
_cell.length_a   1.000
_cell.length_b   1.000
_cell.length_c   1.000
_cell.angle_alpha   90.00
_cell.angle_beta   90.00
_cell.angle_gamma   90.00
#
_symmetry.space_group_name_H-M   'P 1'
#
loop_
_entity.id
_entity.type
_entity.pdbx_description
1 polymer ?
#
loop_
_entity_poly.entity_id
_entity_poly.type
_entity_poly.pdbx_seq_one_letter_code
_entity_poly.pdbx_strand_id
1 'polypeptide(L)'
;MPEQPKPLWQSETADDAKVAQDARRDPNKYCTQCHESANATGKPFHHAGKHFQKDVKSPNNGEPLTCISCHGNISESHRKGAKDVMRFNPHGKASNPSLERSVNEQNQVCFACHTAEKLREKFWAHDTHATKIACTNCHEIHPEKDPMKDIPEKDRIKLCTDCHTKIHSGEFKKS
;
A
#
# COMPACT_ATOMS: atom_id res chain seq x y z
N MET A 1 20.10 -7.14 23.54
CA MET A 1 19.31 -7.14 22.28
C MET A 1 19.06 -5.69 21.93
N PRO A 2 19.30 -5.23 20.68
CA PRO A 2 18.97 -3.86 20.31
C PRO A 2 17.45 -3.66 20.38
N GLU A 3 17.05 -2.50 20.90
CA GLU A 3 15.67 -2.10 21.11
C GLU A 3 14.93 -2.02 19.77
N GLN A 4 13.75 -2.63 19.68
CA GLN A 4 12.93 -2.64 18.46
C GLN A 4 12.45 -1.20 18.17
N PRO A 5 12.51 -0.73 16.92
CA PRO A 5 12.04 0.61 16.57
C PRO A 5 10.55 0.74 16.89
N LYS A 6 10.18 1.82 17.58
CA LYS A 6 8.79 2.07 17.96
C LYS A 6 7.91 2.15 16.71
N PRO A 7 6.70 1.58 16.75
CA PRO A 7 5.77 1.67 15.65
C PRO A 7 5.44 3.14 15.31
N LEU A 8 5.35 3.45 14.01
CA LEU A 8 5.04 4.79 13.48
C LEU A 8 3.68 5.37 13.91
N TRP A 9 2.89 4.66 14.74
CA TRP A 9 1.62 5.13 15.30
C TRP A 9 1.75 5.74 16.71
N GLN A 10 2.98 5.88 17.25
CA GLN A 10 3.23 6.39 18.61
C GLN A 10 4.05 7.70 18.68
N SER A 11 3.93 8.62 17.73
CA SER A 11 4.53 9.97 17.89
C SER A 11 3.50 10.95 18.47
N GLU A 12 3.65 11.31 19.75
CA GLU A 12 2.90 12.38 20.40
C GLU A 12 3.70 13.69 20.36
N THR A 13 3.28 14.66 19.53
CA THR A 13 3.58 16.09 19.74
C THR A 13 2.49 16.97 19.14
N ALA A 14 1.85 17.73 20.04
CA ALA A 14 0.87 18.82 19.94
C ALA A 14 0.34 19.32 18.57
N ASP A 15 -0.98 19.59 18.57
CA ASP A 15 -1.93 19.98 17.49
C ASP A 15 -2.54 18.87 16.61
N ASP A 16 -2.02 17.64 16.68
CA ASP A 16 -2.61 16.46 16.02
C ASP A 16 -4.03 16.11 16.53
N ALA A 17 -4.42 16.58 17.72
CA ALA A 17 -5.65 16.15 18.38
C ALA A 17 -6.93 16.52 17.59
N LYS A 18 -6.94 17.65 16.87
CA LYS A 18 -8.10 18.17 16.13
C LYS A 18 -8.29 17.47 14.78
N VAL A 19 -7.24 17.35 13.97
CA VAL A 19 -7.29 16.56 12.71
C VAL A 19 -7.47 15.08 13.01
N ALA A 20 -6.86 14.56 14.08
CA ALA A 20 -7.18 13.22 14.55
C ALA A 20 -8.62 13.10 15.07
N GLN A 21 -9.24 14.14 15.63
CA GLN A 21 -10.64 14.12 16.08
C GLN A 21 -11.64 14.10 14.92
N ASP A 22 -11.37 14.85 13.85
CA ASP A 22 -12.24 14.88 12.66
C ASP A 22 -12.06 13.63 11.79
N ALA A 23 -10.83 13.11 11.67
CA ALA A 23 -10.57 11.80 11.06
C ALA A 23 -11.18 10.63 11.87
N ARG A 24 -11.41 10.81 13.18
CA ARG A 24 -11.97 9.79 14.09
C ARG A 24 -13.45 9.47 13.86
N ARG A 25 -14.22 10.29 13.14
CA ARG A 25 -15.68 10.04 12.98
C ARG A 25 -16.02 9.03 11.88
N ASP A 26 -15.23 9.00 10.81
CA ASP A 26 -15.21 7.96 9.76
C ASP A 26 -14.03 8.29 8.81
N PRO A 27 -12.88 7.59 8.95
CA PRO A 27 -11.71 7.87 8.13
C PRO A 27 -11.99 7.79 6.63
N ASN A 28 -12.87 6.88 6.19
CA ASN A 28 -13.19 6.72 4.78
C ASN A 28 -13.92 7.94 4.27
N LYS A 29 -14.99 8.35 4.95
CA LYS A 29 -15.77 9.55 4.58
C LYS A 29 -14.92 10.82 4.56
N TYR A 30 -13.95 10.93 5.47
CA TYR A 30 -13.06 12.09 5.50
C TYR A 30 -12.10 12.10 4.31
N CYS A 31 -11.46 10.97 3.99
CA CYS A 31 -10.55 10.86 2.84
C CYS A 31 -11.28 11.08 1.50
N THR A 32 -12.48 10.54 1.35
CA THR A 32 -13.22 10.57 0.08
C THR A 32 -13.76 11.94 -0.30
N GLN A 33 -13.97 12.85 0.67
CA GLN A 33 -14.35 14.25 0.40
C GLN A 33 -13.39 14.97 -0.56
N CYS A 34 -12.13 14.54 -0.63
CA CYS A 34 -11.18 15.02 -1.62
C CYS A 34 -10.87 13.94 -2.66
N HIS A 35 -10.51 12.72 -2.23
CA HIS A 35 -9.89 11.73 -3.10
C HIS A 35 -10.81 11.03 -4.12
N GLU A 36 -12.15 11.12 -4.03
CA GLU A 36 -13.06 10.53 -5.03
C GLU A 36 -13.16 11.33 -6.33
N SER A 37 -12.95 12.64 -6.26
CA SER A 37 -13.07 13.52 -7.43
C SER A 37 -11.73 13.70 -8.13
N ALA A 38 -11.72 13.64 -9.46
CA ALA A 38 -10.53 13.92 -10.28
C ALA A 38 -9.93 15.31 -9.97
N ASN A 39 -10.71 16.23 -9.39
CA ASN A 39 -10.27 17.58 -9.04
C ASN A 39 -9.23 17.64 -7.91
N ALA A 40 -9.15 16.65 -7.01
CA ALA A 40 -8.17 16.67 -5.91
C ALA A 40 -6.90 15.85 -6.20
N THR A 41 -6.99 14.83 -7.05
CA THR A 41 -5.91 13.84 -7.31
C THR A 41 -5.48 13.78 -8.77
N GLY A 42 -6.16 14.52 -9.66
CA GLY A 42 -5.93 14.52 -11.10
C GLY A 42 -6.50 13.30 -11.83
N LYS A 43 -7.06 12.31 -11.13
CA LYS A 43 -7.65 11.09 -11.71
C LYS A 43 -8.85 10.59 -10.89
N PRO A 44 -9.93 10.10 -11.53
CA PRO A 44 -11.01 9.43 -10.81
C PRO A 44 -10.43 8.29 -9.98
N PHE A 45 -10.82 8.22 -8.71
CA PHE A 45 -10.42 7.17 -7.80
C PHE A 45 -11.57 6.18 -7.63
N HIS A 46 -11.29 4.89 -7.82
CA HIS A 46 -12.25 3.82 -7.61
C HIS A 46 -11.64 2.78 -6.67
N HIS A 47 -12.37 2.42 -5.61
CA HIS A 47 -11.93 1.47 -4.58
C HIS A 47 -12.92 0.29 -4.50
N ALA A 48 -12.96 -0.50 -5.56
CA ALA A 48 -13.88 -1.64 -5.72
C ALA A 48 -13.23 -3.00 -5.40
N GLY A 49 -11.92 -3.03 -5.16
CA GLY A 49 -11.19 -4.27 -4.91
C GLY A 49 -11.59 -5.00 -3.64
N LYS A 50 -11.09 -6.23 -3.48
CA LYS A 50 -11.47 -7.14 -2.39
C LYS A 50 -11.36 -6.52 -0.99
N HIS A 51 -10.36 -5.68 -0.73
CA HIS A 51 -10.15 -5.05 0.57
C HIS A 51 -11.22 -4.02 0.95
N PHE A 52 -12.06 -3.59 0.00
CA PHE A 52 -13.15 -2.63 0.22
C PHE A 52 -14.53 -3.30 0.33
N GLN A 53 -14.59 -4.64 0.26
CA GLN A 53 -15.82 -5.39 0.40
C GLN A 53 -16.22 -5.49 1.88
N LYS A 54 -17.54 -5.41 2.17
CA LYS A 54 -18.09 -5.32 3.54
C LYS A 54 -17.76 -6.53 4.42
N ASP A 55 -17.52 -7.69 3.82
CA ASP A 55 -17.19 -8.95 4.48
C ASP A 55 -15.70 -9.06 4.82
N VAL A 56 -14.85 -8.20 4.26
CA VAL A 56 -13.41 -8.20 4.52
C VAL A 56 -13.11 -7.30 5.72
N LYS A 57 -12.62 -7.93 6.78
CA LYS A 57 -12.25 -7.29 8.05
C LYS A 57 -10.77 -7.47 8.32
N SER A 58 -10.20 -6.53 9.05
CA SER A 58 -8.83 -6.64 9.54
C SER A 58 -8.72 -7.85 10.48
N PRO A 59 -7.74 -8.76 10.27
CA PRO A 59 -7.52 -9.89 11.16
C PRO A 59 -7.02 -9.46 12.56
N ASN A 60 -6.53 -8.22 12.70
CA ASN A 60 -5.93 -7.74 13.94
C ASN A 60 -6.96 -7.24 14.96
N ASN A 61 -8.14 -6.81 14.51
CA ASN A 61 -9.17 -6.22 15.37
C ASN A 61 -10.61 -6.59 14.99
N GLY A 62 -10.84 -7.28 13.86
CA GLY A 62 -12.18 -7.67 13.41
C GLY A 62 -13.04 -6.54 12.85
N GLU A 63 -12.47 -5.35 12.70
CA GLU A 63 -13.16 -4.17 12.16
C GLU A 63 -13.04 -4.10 10.63
N PRO A 64 -13.99 -3.44 9.95
CA PRO A 64 -13.87 -3.13 8.52
C PRO A 64 -12.58 -2.36 8.21
N LEU A 65 -11.98 -2.65 7.06
CA LEU A 65 -10.81 -1.91 6.61
C LEU A 65 -11.19 -0.46 6.25
N THR A 66 -10.25 0.46 6.50
CA THR A 66 -10.39 1.87 6.17
C THR A 66 -9.18 2.36 5.36
N CYS A 67 -9.26 3.56 4.79
CA CYS A 67 -8.14 4.19 4.07
C CYS A 67 -6.87 4.19 4.94
N ILE A 68 -7.01 4.54 6.22
CA ILE A 68 -5.89 4.63 7.16
C ILE A 68 -5.32 3.26 7.57
N SER A 69 -6.04 2.15 7.34
CA SER A 69 -5.52 0.79 7.57
C SER A 69 -4.30 0.47 6.70
N CYS A 70 -4.22 1.08 5.51
CA CYS A 70 -3.10 0.92 4.59
C CYS A 70 -2.29 2.21 4.43
N HIS A 71 -2.96 3.36 4.38
CA HIS A 71 -2.33 4.64 4.11
C HIS A 71 -1.84 5.35 5.38
N GLY A 72 -2.27 4.96 6.57
CA GLY A 72 -1.97 5.70 7.80
C GLY A 72 -2.69 7.04 7.87
N ASN A 73 -2.43 7.79 8.94
CA ASN A 73 -3.06 9.09 9.16
C ASN A 73 -2.39 10.20 8.33
N ILE A 74 -3.17 11.25 8.06
CA ILE A 74 -2.66 12.46 7.41
C ILE A 74 -2.12 13.45 8.45
N SER A 75 -1.19 14.29 8.03
CA SER A 75 -0.73 15.45 8.80
C SER A 75 -1.43 16.73 8.35
N GLU A 76 -1.28 17.83 9.11
CA GLU A 76 -1.71 19.18 8.68
C GLU A 76 -1.08 19.60 7.34
N SER A 77 0.12 19.09 7.04
CA SER A 77 0.84 19.40 5.80
C SER A 77 0.53 18.43 4.66
N HIS A 78 -0.48 17.56 4.79
CA HIS A 78 -0.83 16.56 3.78
C HIS A 78 -1.02 17.17 2.39
N ARG A 79 -1.79 18.27 2.32
CA ARG A 79 -2.08 18.99 1.07
C ARG A 79 -0.87 19.69 0.47
N LYS A 80 0.19 19.90 1.26
CA LYS A 80 1.48 20.46 0.81
C LYS A 80 2.45 19.39 0.32
N GLY A 81 2.02 18.13 0.28
CA GLY A 81 2.85 17.01 -0.15
C GLY A 81 3.79 16.51 0.95
N ALA A 82 3.31 16.41 2.20
CA ALA A 82 4.07 15.77 3.26
C ALA A 82 4.22 14.25 3.02
N LYS A 83 5.29 13.68 3.59
CA LYS A 83 5.53 12.22 3.62
C LYS A 83 4.80 11.58 4.82
N ASP A 84 3.51 11.86 4.93
CA ASP A 84 2.67 11.43 6.05
C ASP A 84 2.02 10.07 5.77
N VAL A 85 1.23 9.96 4.71
CA VAL A 85 0.56 8.71 4.33
C VAL A 85 1.48 7.77 3.57
N MET A 86 1.24 6.46 3.67
CA MET A 86 1.86 5.48 2.80
C MET A 86 1.43 5.69 1.35
N ARG A 87 2.40 5.63 0.43
CA ARG A 87 2.17 5.69 -1.01
C ARG A 87 2.77 4.44 -1.61
N PHE A 88 1.89 3.53 -2.04
CA PHE A 88 2.32 2.30 -2.69
C PHE A 88 2.52 2.57 -4.17
N ASN A 89 3.73 2.32 -4.66
CA ASN A 89 4.04 2.51 -6.06
C ASN A 89 4.80 1.29 -6.57
N PRO A 90 4.49 0.80 -7.78
CA PRO A 90 5.43 -0.04 -8.50
C PRO A 90 6.77 0.70 -8.68
N HIS A 91 7.86 -0.05 -8.70
CA HIS A 91 9.20 0.47 -9.01
C HIS A 91 9.21 1.49 -10.15
N GLY A 92 9.73 2.70 -9.87
CA GLY A 92 9.89 3.78 -10.86
C GLY A 92 8.57 4.43 -11.29
N LYS A 93 7.46 4.21 -10.57
CA LYS A 93 6.14 4.80 -10.87
C LYS A 93 5.67 5.84 -9.86
N ALA A 94 6.47 6.16 -8.84
CA ALA A 94 6.14 7.23 -7.91
C ALA A 94 6.05 8.58 -8.65
N SER A 95 4.93 9.27 -8.49
CA SER A 95 4.75 10.61 -9.07
C SER A 95 5.66 11.66 -8.42
N ASN A 96 6.07 11.42 -7.16
CA ASN A 96 7.06 12.22 -6.46
C ASN A 96 8.02 11.32 -5.69
N PRO A 97 9.25 11.08 -6.19
CA PRO A 97 10.23 10.22 -5.55
C PRO A 97 10.62 10.63 -4.13
N SER A 98 10.56 11.92 -3.78
CA SER A 98 10.92 12.37 -2.42
C SER A 98 9.93 11.89 -1.34
N LEU A 99 8.70 11.56 -1.75
CA LEU A 99 7.65 11.04 -0.87
C LEU A 99 7.58 9.51 -0.87
N GLU A 100 8.33 8.86 -1.75
CA GLU A 100 8.35 7.40 -1.83
C GLU A 100 9.06 6.81 -0.61
N ARG A 101 8.44 5.80 -0.02
CA ARG A 101 9.05 4.98 1.03
C ARG A 101 9.74 3.78 0.42
N SER A 102 10.74 3.25 1.10
CA SER A 102 11.47 2.07 0.66
C SER A 102 10.53 0.87 0.45
N VAL A 103 10.97 -0.09 -0.37
CA VAL A 103 10.23 -1.34 -0.60
C VAL A 103 9.86 -2.03 0.71
N ASN A 104 10.80 -2.09 1.66
CA ASN A 104 10.54 -2.69 2.96
C ASN A 104 9.44 -1.94 3.71
N GLU A 105 9.51 -0.61 3.81
CA GLU A 105 8.48 0.18 4.48
C GLU A 105 7.09 0.00 3.85
N GLN A 106 7.01 -0.06 2.51
CA GLN A 106 5.75 -0.33 1.81
C GLN A 106 5.23 -1.73 2.17
N ASN A 107 6.05 -2.76 2.03
CA ASN A 107 5.62 -4.15 2.23
C ASN A 107 5.29 -4.47 3.70
N GLN A 108 5.91 -3.79 4.67
CA GLN A 108 5.58 -3.96 6.09
C GLN A 108 4.12 -3.62 6.40
N VAL A 109 3.49 -2.70 5.66
CA VAL A 109 2.06 -2.43 5.83
C VAL A 109 1.22 -3.65 5.47
N CYS A 110 1.59 -4.36 4.40
CA CYS A 110 0.92 -5.59 4.00
C CYS A 110 1.13 -6.69 5.06
N PHE A 111 2.35 -6.80 5.58
CA PHE A 111 2.72 -7.81 6.59
C PHE A 111 2.09 -7.57 7.96
N ALA A 112 1.54 -6.39 8.22
CA ALA A 112 0.72 -6.16 9.40
C ALA A 112 -0.53 -7.07 9.44
N CYS A 113 -0.99 -7.58 8.29
CA CYS A 113 -2.14 -8.51 8.20
C CYS A 113 -1.79 -9.82 7.47
N HIS A 114 -0.88 -9.79 6.50
CA HIS A 114 -0.50 -10.94 5.67
C HIS A 114 0.81 -11.57 6.15
N THR A 115 0.72 -12.75 6.74
CA THR A 115 1.89 -13.49 7.24
C THR A 115 2.66 -14.15 6.09
N ALA A 116 3.99 -14.18 6.19
CA ALA A 116 4.85 -14.88 5.23
C ALA A 116 4.47 -16.35 5.02
N GLU A 117 4.06 -17.06 6.08
CA GLU A 117 3.62 -18.45 6.01
C GLU A 117 2.45 -18.65 5.03
N LYS A 118 1.34 -17.95 5.25
CA LYS A 118 0.16 -18.02 4.37
C LYS A 118 0.46 -17.53 2.96
N LEU A 119 1.33 -16.54 2.79
CA LEU A 119 1.71 -16.05 1.46
C LEU A 119 2.51 -17.10 0.69
N ARG A 120 3.49 -17.74 1.33
CA ARG A 120 4.28 -18.83 0.76
C ARG A 120 3.42 -20.03 0.36
N GLU A 121 2.46 -20.41 1.21
CA GLU A 121 1.50 -21.49 0.91
C GLU A 121 0.69 -21.21 -0.36
N LYS A 122 0.35 -19.94 -0.61
CA LYS A 122 -0.40 -19.54 -1.81
C LYS A 122 0.48 -19.44 -3.04
N PHE A 123 1.69 -18.91 -2.88
CA PHE A 123 2.66 -18.83 -3.97
C PHE A 123 4.07 -18.61 -3.42
N TRP A 124 4.98 -19.54 -3.70
CA TRP A 124 6.35 -19.54 -3.17
C TRP A 124 7.13 -18.26 -3.49
N ALA A 125 6.84 -17.62 -4.62
CA ALA A 125 7.57 -16.44 -5.08
C ALA A 125 7.45 -15.25 -4.12
N HIS A 126 6.43 -15.21 -3.26
CA HIS A 126 6.30 -14.13 -2.26
C HIS A 126 7.55 -14.02 -1.39
N ASP A 127 8.13 -15.14 -0.94
CA ASP A 127 9.30 -15.11 -0.04
C ASP A 127 10.53 -14.47 -0.70
N THR A 128 10.78 -14.79 -1.97
CA THR A 128 11.92 -14.25 -2.72
C THR A 128 11.77 -12.75 -2.99
N HIS A 129 10.53 -12.26 -3.10
CA HIS A 129 10.21 -10.89 -3.51
C HIS A 129 9.94 -9.94 -2.34
N ALA A 130 9.56 -10.47 -1.16
CA ALA A 130 9.09 -9.71 0.00
C ALA A 130 9.99 -8.54 0.44
N THR A 131 11.30 -8.60 0.17
CA THR A 131 12.27 -7.56 0.54
C THR A 131 12.95 -6.89 -0.65
N LYS A 132 12.55 -7.24 -1.87
CA LYS A 132 13.25 -6.85 -3.11
C LYS A 132 12.40 -5.98 -4.03
N ILE A 133 11.09 -6.17 -4.01
CA ILE A 133 10.14 -5.44 -4.84
C ILE A 133 8.87 -5.15 -4.04
N ALA A 134 8.20 -4.04 -4.33
CA ALA A 134 6.95 -3.69 -3.65
C ALA A 134 5.83 -4.66 -4.07
N CYS A 135 4.92 -5.01 -3.16
CA CYS A 135 3.77 -5.87 -3.47
C CYS A 135 2.95 -5.33 -4.66
N THR A 136 2.88 -4.00 -4.79
CA THR A 136 2.17 -3.29 -5.85
C THR A 136 2.83 -3.34 -7.22
N ASN A 137 4.02 -3.93 -7.35
CA ASN A 137 4.56 -4.25 -8.67
C ASN A 137 3.79 -5.37 -9.38
N CYS A 138 3.05 -6.20 -8.63
CA CYS A 138 2.23 -7.27 -9.16
C CYS A 138 0.74 -7.06 -8.87
N HIS A 139 0.41 -6.61 -7.66
CA HIS A 139 -0.97 -6.50 -7.21
C HIS A 139 -1.54 -5.08 -7.39
N GLU A 140 -2.80 -5.01 -7.80
CA GLU A 140 -3.59 -3.77 -7.74
C GLU A 140 -4.76 -3.96 -6.77
N ILE A 141 -4.83 -3.09 -5.76
CA ILE A 141 -5.77 -3.25 -4.64
C ILE A 141 -7.05 -2.43 -4.84
N HIS A 142 -6.95 -1.28 -5.50
CA HIS A 142 -8.06 -0.36 -5.73
C HIS A 142 -9.09 -0.86 -6.76
N PRO A 143 -8.69 -1.37 -7.94
CA PRO A 143 -9.63 -1.88 -8.92
C PRO A 143 -10.39 -3.11 -8.39
N GLU A 144 -11.57 -3.38 -8.94
CA GLU A 144 -12.39 -4.56 -8.60
C GLU A 144 -11.61 -5.87 -8.76
N LYS A 145 -10.75 -5.93 -9.78
CA LYS A 145 -9.97 -7.10 -10.12
C LYS A 145 -8.49 -6.83 -9.90
N ASP A 146 -7.86 -7.71 -9.13
CA ASP A 146 -6.42 -7.77 -8.97
C ASP A 146 -5.82 -8.55 -10.15
N PRO A 147 -4.93 -7.96 -10.97
CA PRO A 147 -4.33 -8.62 -12.12
C PRO A 147 -3.73 -9.99 -11.80
N MET A 148 -3.15 -10.16 -10.60
CA MET A 148 -2.56 -11.45 -10.20
C MET A 148 -3.58 -12.58 -10.03
N LYS A 149 -4.85 -12.26 -9.78
CA LYS A 149 -5.91 -13.28 -9.64
C LYS A 149 -6.44 -13.77 -10.97
N ASP A 150 -6.43 -12.92 -11.98
CA ASP A 150 -6.98 -13.23 -13.30
C ASP A 150 -5.97 -13.98 -14.20
N ILE A 151 -4.72 -14.12 -13.75
CA ILE A 151 -3.67 -14.83 -14.50
C ILE A 151 -3.71 -16.33 -14.15
N PRO A 152 -4.03 -17.21 -15.12
CA PRO A 152 -3.97 -18.66 -14.93
C PRO A 152 -2.56 -19.10 -14.52
N GLU A 153 -2.47 -20.13 -13.70
CA GLU A 153 -1.19 -20.59 -13.14
C GLU A 153 -0.13 -20.85 -14.22
N LYS A 154 -0.52 -21.51 -15.32
CA LYS A 154 0.34 -21.79 -16.48
C LYS A 154 0.93 -20.53 -17.14
N ASP A 155 0.24 -19.40 -17.05
CA ASP A 155 0.62 -18.15 -17.71
C ASP A 155 1.42 -17.22 -16.77
N ARG A 156 1.48 -17.53 -15.46
CA ARG A 156 2.25 -16.75 -14.47
C ARG A 156 3.74 -16.72 -14.75
N ILE A 157 4.29 -17.75 -15.39
CA ILE A 157 5.73 -17.79 -15.73
C ILE A 157 6.14 -16.60 -16.60
N LYS A 158 5.22 -16.08 -17.42
CA LYS A 158 5.46 -14.92 -18.28
C LYS A 158 5.78 -13.67 -17.46
N LEU A 159 5.15 -13.49 -16.29
CA LEU A 159 5.45 -12.37 -15.39
C LEU A 159 6.90 -12.41 -14.91
N CYS A 160 7.38 -13.61 -14.58
CA CYS A 160 8.74 -13.84 -14.12
C CYS A 160 9.73 -13.45 -15.21
N THR A 161 9.54 -13.97 -16.43
CA THR A 161 10.43 -13.70 -17.55
C THR A 161 10.38 -12.23 -17.95
N ASP A 162 9.20 -11.64 -18.08
CA ASP A 162 9.05 -10.24 -18.49
C ASP A 162 9.76 -9.28 -17.51
N CYS A 163 9.59 -9.49 -16.21
CA CYS A 163 10.20 -8.64 -15.19
C CYS A 163 11.72 -8.88 -15.09
N HIS A 164 12.15 -10.14 -14.99
CA HIS A 164 13.57 -10.44 -14.84
C HIS A 164 14.40 -10.11 -16.09
N THR A 165 13.83 -10.22 -17.29
CA THR A 165 14.49 -9.73 -18.51
C THR A 165 14.78 -8.23 -18.43
N LYS A 166 13.85 -7.42 -17.91
CA LYS A 166 14.05 -5.98 -17.69
C LYS A 166 15.06 -5.67 -16.58
N ILE A 167 15.12 -6.50 -15.55
CA ILE A 167 16.15 -6.39 -14.51
C ILE A 167 17.53 -6.67 -15.11
N HIS A 168 17.66 -7.74 -15.90
CA HIS A 168 18.93 -8.11 -16.56
C HIS A 168 19.37 -7.10 -17.61
N SER A 169 18.44 -6.44 -18.32
CA SER A 169 18.75 -5.35 -19.24
C SER A 169 19.15 -4.04 -18.53
N GLY A 170 19.06 -3.99 -17.20
CA GLY A 170 19.43 -2.83 -16.39
C GLY A 170 18.38 -1.70 -16.37
N GLU A 171 17.15 -1.95 -16.85
CA GLU A 171 16.06 -0.97 -16.86
C GLU A 171 15.73 -0.46 -15.44
N PHE A 172 15.85 -1.34 -14.44
CA PHE A 172 15.58 -1.03 -13.03
C PHE A 172 16.72 -0.26 -12.32
N LYS A 173 17.89 -0.10 -12.97
CA LYS A 173 19.02 0.68 -12.42
C LYS A 173 19.00 2.16 -12.84
N LYS A 174 18.13 2.53 -13.80
CA LYS A 174 18.06 3.87 -14.39
C LYS A 174 17.00 4.77 -13.74
N SER A 175 16.53 4.41 -12.54
CA SER A 175 15.42 5.06 -11.83
C SER A 175 15.94 5.91 -10.67
#